data_AF-A0A1F8PBA7-F1
#
_entry.id   AF-A0A1F8PBA7-F1
#
_cell.length_a   1.000
_cell.length_b   1.000
_cell.length_c   1.000
_cell.angle_alpha   90.00
_cell.angle_beta   90.00
_cell.angle_gamma   90.00
#
_symmetry.space_group_name_H-M   'P 1'
#
loop_
_entity.id
_entity.type
_entity.pdbx_description
1 polymer ?
#
loop_
_entity_poly.entity_id
_entity_poly.type
_entity_poly.pdbx_seq_one_letter_code
_entity_poly.pdbx_strand_id
1 'polypeptide(L)'
;MTISVHTMSGAAALSAIDILQEEGVEPQRVIIDHLDHDHAEHLRMVAERGVFLGFDCIGKTRYQDDAIRLELVCAMVEAGYEDQIALSHDISKSDYFRVYGGHGYVHILGSFVPRLRERLSEGTIEKFLIHNPRRALAF
;
A
#
# COMPACT_ATOMS: atom_id res chain seq x y z
N MET A 1 7.97 17.29 4.41
CA MET A 1 8.60 16.02 4.03
C MET A 1 7.74 14.86 4.49
N THR A 2 7.58 13.87 3.61
CA THR A 2 6.92 12.58 3.86
C THR A 2 7.90 11.59 4.51
N ILE A 3 7.41 10.74 5.39
CA ILE A 3 8.17 9.67 6.05
C ILE A 3 7.56 8.32 5.64
N SER A 4 8.34 7.50 4.96
CA SER A 4 8.00 6.09 4.69
C SER A 4 8.65 5.22 5.75
N VAL A 5 7.89 4.32 6.36
CA VAL A 5 8.35 3.42 7.42
C VAL A 5 8.23 1.99 6.94
N HIS A 6 9.37 1.37 6.68
CA HIS A 6 9.46 -0.07 6.44
C HIS A 6 9.01 -0.86 7.68
N THR A 7 8.13 -1.84 7.48
CA THR A 7 7.75 -2.79 8.53
C THR A 7 7.99 -4.23 8.08
N MET A 8 8.15 -5.13 9.06
CA MET A 8 8.15 -6.57 8.80
C MET A 8 6.71 -7.07 8.78
N SER A 9 6.02 -6.90 7.65
CA SER A 9 4.61 -7.30 7.47
C SER A 9 3.65 -6.65 8.48
N GLY A 10 3.75 -5.33 8.66
CA GLY A 10 2.95 -4.57 9.63
C GLY A 10 3.41 -4.68 11.08
N ALA A 11 4.36 -5.57 11.40
CA ALA A 11 4.91 -5.63 12.75
C ALA A 11 5.47 -4.26 13.18
N ALA A 12 5.10 -3.84 14.39
CA ALA A 12 5.44 -2.55 15.00
C ALA A 12 4.91 -1.30 14.27
N ALA A 13 3.99 -1.43 13.31
CA ALA A 13 3.37 -0.28 12.63
C ALA A 13 2.79 0.73 13.62
N LEU A 14 1.96 0.27 14.56
CA LEU A 14 1.32 1.15 15.55
C LEU A 14 2.34 1.83 16.46
N SER A 15 3.37 1.11 16.93
CA SER A 15 4.43 1.69 17.75
C SER A 15 5.27 2.72 16.99
N ALA A 16 5.55 2.48 15.71
CA ALA A 16 6.24 3.45 14.86
C ALA A 16 5.40 4.72 14.68
N ILE A 17 4.09 4.57 14.49
CA ILE A 17 3.15 5.70 14.43
C ILE A 17 3.13 6.47 15.75
N ASP A 18 3.08 5.77 16.90
CA ASP A 18 3.11 6.40 18.23
C ASP A 18 4.34 7.30 18.38
N ILE A 19 5.53 6.78 18.10
CA ILE A 19 6.80 7.52 18.18
C ILE A 19 6.78 8.76 17.27
N LEU A 20 6.34 8.60 16.02
CA LEU A 20 6.29 9.72 15.08
C LEU A 20 5.31 10.81 15.54
N GLN A 21 4.16 10.42 16.10
CA GLN A 21 3.19 11.38 16.63
C GLN A 21 3.68 12.09 17.90
N GLU A 22 4.41 11.38 18.78
CA GLU A 22 5.06 11.96 19.96
C GLU A 22 6.08 13.05 19.56
N GLU A 23 6.79 12.85 18.45
CA GLU A 23 7.72 13.82 17.85
C GLU A 23 7.01 14.91 17.02
N GLY A 24 5.68 14.94 17.03
CA GLY A 24 4.87 15.98 16.38
C GLY A 24 4.69 15.80 14.86
N VAL A 25 4.94 14.61 14.31
CA VAL A 25 4.70 14.31 12.90
C VAL A 25 3.20 14.12 12.65
N GLU A 26 2.65 14.88 11.70
CA GLU A 26 1.27 14.72 11.26
C GLU A 26 1.07 13.35 10.57
N PRO A 27 0.03 12.56 10.93
CA PRO A 27 -0.18 11.21 10.37
C PRO A 27 -0.27 11.16 8.84
N GLN A 28 -0.87 12.19 8.24
CA GLN A 28 -0.99 12.33 6.78
C GLN A 28 0.36 12.43 6.04
N ARG A 29 1.48 12.59 6.77
CA ARG A 29 2.84 12.59 6.21
C ARG A 29 3.53 11.23 6.33
N VAL A 30 2.86 10.23 6.90
CA VAL A 30 3.43 8.91 7.18
C VAL A 30 2.84 7.88 6.23
N ILE A 31 3.70 7.06 5.64
CA ILE A 31 3.34 5.85 4.89
C ILE A 31 3.91 4.66 5.66
N ILE A 32 3.08 3.69 5.99
CA ILE A 32 3.52 2.43 6.59
C ILE A 32 3.60 1.38 5.48
N ASP A 33 4.82 0.92 5.21
CA ASP A 33 5.15 0.03 4.10
C ASP A 33 4.99 -1.46 4.47
N HIS A 34 4.88 -2.32 3.46
CA HIS A 34 4.78 -3.79 3.55
C HIS A 34 3.54 -4.31 4.30
N LEU A 35 2.44 -3.56 4.29
CA LEU A 35 1.19 -3.94 4.93
C LEU A 35 0.39 -5.01 4.16
N ASP A 36 0.80 -5.31 2.93
CA ASP A 36 0.15 -6.25 2.03
C ASP A 36 0.45 -7.73 2.32
N HIS A 37 1.12 -8.03 3.43
CA HIS A 37 1.32 -9.37 4.01
C HIS A 37 0.59 -9.54 5.35
N ASP A 38 -0.16 -8.53 5.77
CA ASP A 38 -0.86 -8.46 7.04
C ASP A 38 -2.32 -8.93 6.90
N HIS A 39 -3.16 -8.63 7.89
CA HIS A 39 -4.58 -8.97 7.95
C HIS A 39 -5.45 -7.73 8.15
N ALA A 40 -6.68 -7.78 7.59
CA ALA A 40 -7.56 -6.62 7.48
C ALA A 40 -7.86 -5.93 8.82
N GLU A 41 -7.94 -6.67 9.94
CA GLU A 41 -8.18 -6.08 11.26
C GLU A 41 -7.06 -5.11 11.66
N HIS A 42 -5.81 -5.55 11.57
CA HIS A 42 -4.68 -4.68 11.91
C HIS A 42 -4.50 -3.54 10.90
N LEU A 43 -4.79 -3.76 9.62
CA LEU A 43 -4.81 -2.68 8.62
C LEU A 43 -5.80 -1.57 8.99
N ARG A 44 -6.99 -1.93 9.51
CA ARG A 44 -7.97 -0.95 10.01
C ARG A 44 -7.42 -0.17 11.21
N MET A 45 -6.81 -0.86 12.16
CA MET A 45 -6.17 -0.18 13.32
C MET A 45 -5.11 0.82 12.88
N VAL A 46 -4.30 0.47 11.87
CA VAL A 46 -3.29 1.38 11.30
C VAL A 46 -3.97 2.54 10.56
N ALA A 47 -5.00 2.27 9.76
CA ALA A 47 -5.73 3.30 9.02
C ALA A 47 -6.44 4.31 9.92
N GLU A 48 -6.99 3.87 11.07
CA GLU A 48 -7.62 4.73 12.08
C GLU A 48 -6.66 5.80 12.63
N ARG A 49 -5.34 5.58 12.53
CA ARG A 49 -4.33 6.57 12.91
C ARG A 49 -4.17 7.70 11.90
N GLY A 50 -4.78 7.61 10.71
CA GLY A 50 -4.74 8.63 9.66
C GLY A 50 -3.49 8.61 8.77
N VAL A 51 -2.72 7.50 8.80
CA VAL A 51 -1.53 7.29 7.96
C VAL A 51 -1.90 6.65 6.62
N PHE A 52 -1.00 6.72 5.63
CA PHE A 52 -1.15 5.94 4.40
C PHE A 52 -0.74 4.47 4.60
N LEU A 53 -1.47 3.57 3.94
CA LEU A 53 -1.24 2.13 3.91
C LEU A 53 -0.46 1.76 2.65
N GLY A 54 0.78 1.30 2.81
CA GLY A 54 1.63 0.83 1.73
C GLY A 54 1.33 -0.61 1.33
N PHE A 55 0.62 -0.77 0.21
CA PHE A 55 0.51 -2.04 -0.50
C PHE A 55 1.58 -2.09 -1.59
N ASP A 56 2.81 -2.32 -1.17
CA ASP A 56 3.99 -2.03 -1.98
C ASP A 56 4.73 -3.26 -2.51
N CYS A 57 4.27 -4.49 -2.26
CA CYS A 57 4.91 -5.71 -2.75
C CYS A 57 4.06 -6.42 -3.83
N ILE A 58 3.21 -5.67 -4.55
CA ILE A 58 2.36 -6.20 -5.62
C ILE A 58 3.23 -6.83 -6.72
N GLY A 59 2.97 -8.10 -7.04
CA GLY A 59 3.77 -8.91 -7.96
C GLY A 59 4.81 -9.81 -7.28
N LYS A 60 5.04 -9.68 -5.97
CA LYS A 60 5.92 -10.58 -5.20
C LYS A 60 5.16 -11.81 -4.71
N THR A 61 4.66 -12.62 -5.65
CA THR A 61 3.78 -13.77 -5.39
C THR A 61 4.42 -14.92 -4.60
N ARG A 62 5.75 -14.93 -4.45
CA ARG A 62 6.45 -15.86 -3.54
C ARG A 62 6.19 -15.60 -2.06
N TYR A 63 5.83 -14.36 -1.70
CA TYR A 63 5.57 -13.97 -0.31
C TYR A 63 4.07 -13.97 0.01
N GLN A 64 3.25 -13.42 -0.88
CA GLN A 64 1.80 -13.42 -0.77
C GLN A 64 1.20 -13.35 -2.17
N ASP A 65 0.10 -14.07 -2.43
CA ASP A 65 -0.60 -13.98 -3.72
C ASP A 65 -1.24 -12.59 -3.90
N ASP A 66 -1.16 -12.03 -5.11
CA ASP A 66 -1.81 -10.76 -5.44
C ASP A 66 -3.35 -10.84 -5.34
N ALA A 67 -3.94 -12.02 -5.46
CA ALA A 67 -5.36 -12.20 -5.16
C ALA A 67 -5.69 -11.85 -3.71
N ILE A 68 -4.84 -12.24 -2.75
CA ILE A 68 -5.04 -11.88 -1.35
C ILE A 68 -4.80 -10.39 -1.12
N ARG A 69 -3.77 -9.81 -1.75
CA ARG A 69 -3.54 -8.35 -1.71
C ARG A 69 -4.74 -7.58 -2.24
N LEU A 70 -5.34 -8.05 -3.34
CA LEU A 70 -6.54 -7.46 -3.92
C LEU A 70 -7.72 -7.51 -2.93
N GLU A 71 -7.96 -8.65 -2.29
CA GLU A 71 -9.03 -8.75 -1.28
C GLU A 71 -8.77 -7.83 -0.07
N LEU A 72 -7.52 -7.69 0.38
CA LEU A 72 -7.17 -6.74 1.45
C LEU A 72 -7.44 -5.29 1.02
N VAL A 73 -7.05 -4.90 -0.21
CA VAL A 73 -7.37 -3.57 -0.76
C VAL A 73 -8.88 -3.35 -0.79
N CYS A 74 -9.65 -4.31 -1.31
CA CYS A 74 -11.12 -4.21 -1.35
C CYS A 74 -11.71 -4.10 0.06
N ALA A 75 -11.24 -4.88 1.03
CA ALA A 75 -11.69 -4.80 2.42
C ALA A 75 -11.42 -3.42 3.04
N MET A 76 -10.29 -2.80 2.72
CA MET A 76 -9.98 -1.44 3.20
C MET A 76 -10.82 -0.36 2.49
N VAL A 77 -11.19 -0.56 1.23
CA VAL A 77 -12.16 0.30 0.54
C VAL A 77 -13.54 0.19 1.18
N GLU A 78 -14.04 -1.03 1.39
CA GLU A 78 -15.33 -1.30 2.06
C GLU A 78 -15.36 -0.71 3.48
N ALA A 79 -14.20 -0.66 4.13
CA ALA A 79 -13.99 -0.03 5.42
C ALA A 79 -14.01 1.51 5.42
N GLY A 80 -13.97 2.15 4.24
CA GLY A 80 -13.92 3.61 4.08
C GLY A 80 -12.51 4.21 4.04
N TYR A 81 -11.46 3.40 3.89
CA TYR A 81 -10.05 3.85 3.94
C TYR A 81 -9.39 3.98 2.55
N GLU A 82 -10.17 4.06 1.48
CA GLU A 82 -9.68 4.19 0.10
C GLU A 82 -8.75 5.39 -0.13
N ASP A 83 -8.94 6.49 0.60
CA ASP A 83 -8.12 7.71 0.51
C ASP A 83 -6.75 7.59 1.21
N GLN A 84 -6.46 6.43 1.81
CA GLN A 84 -5.21 6.14 2.51
C GLN A 84 -4.37 5.06 1.81
N ILE A 85 -4.84 4.47 0.70
CA ILE A 85 -4.11 3.38 0.03
C ILE A 85 -3.04 3.92 -0.92
N ALA A 86 -1.81 3.41 -0.79
CA ALA A 86 -0.71 3.61 -1.74
C ALA A 86 -0.27 2.27 -2.33
N LEU A 87 -0.11 2.20 -3.65
CA LEU A 87 0.27 0.97 -4.36
C LEU A 87 1.71 1.07 -4.90
N SER A 88 2.50 0.00 -4.76
CA SER A 88 3.84 -0.10 -5.35
C SER A 88 4.29 -1.57 -5.51
N HIS A 89 5.51 -1.77 -6.00
CA HIS A 89 6.08 -3.09 -6.34
C HIS A 89 7.26 -3.52 -5.45
N ASP A 90 7.93 -2.55 -4.82
CA ASP A 90 9.17 -2.73 -4.06
C ASP A 90 10.17 -3.61 -4.85
N ILE A 91 10.46 -3.19 -6.09
CA ILE A 91 11.45 -3.84 -6.93
C ILE A 91 12.83 -3.62 -6.32
N SER A 92 13.30 -4.62 -5.58
CA SER A 92 14.57 -4.60 -4.83
C SER A 92 15.57 -5.67 -5.28
N LYS A 93 15.20 -6.55 -6.22
CA LYS A 93 16.06 -7.61 -6.75
C LYS A 93 16.03 -7.64 -8.27
N SER A 94 17.13 -8.09 -8.88
CA SER A 94 17.26 -8.17 -10.33
C SER A 94 16.23 -9.12 -10.95
N ASP A 95 15.94 -10.25 -10.30
CA ASP A 95 14.96 -11.24 -10.78
C ASP A 95 13.51 -10.70 -10.84
N TYR A 96 13.22 -9.54 -10.24
CA TYR A 96 11.92 -8.88 -10.37
C TYR A 96 11.77 -8.08 -11.68
N PHE A 97 12.85 -7.77 -12.40
CA PHE A 97 12.74 -7.08 -13.70
C PHE A 97 12.32 -8.03 -14.83
N ARG A 98 11.54 -7.52 -15.79
CA ARG A 98 11.05 -8.30 -16.95
C ARG A 98 12.16 -8.92 -17.80
N VAL A 99 13.31 -8.27 -17.93
CA VAL A 99 14.46 -8.81 -18.69
C VAL A 99 15.00 -10.10 -18.09
N TYR A 100 14.77 -10.32 -16.80
CA TYR A 100 15.13 -11.55 -16.07
C TYR A 100 13.91 -12.45 -15.79
N GLY A 101 12.78 -12.21 -16.45
CA GLY A 101 11.55 -13.00 -16.30
C GLY A 101 10.64 -12.59 -15.13
N GLY A 102 10.95 -11.49 -14.44
CA GLY A 102 10.12 -10.95 -13.36
C GLY A 102 8.91 -10.14 -13.84
N HIS A 103 8.11 -9.67 -12.89
CA HIS A 103 6.87 -8.92 -13.16
C HIS A 103 7.13 -7.49 -13.67
N GLY A 104 8.18 -6.83 -13.16
CA GLY A 104 8.57 -5.46 -13.50
C GLY A 104 7.55 -4.37 -13.14
N TYR A 105 7.93 -3.12 -13.35
CA TYR A 105 7.11 -1.95 -12.96
C TYR A 105 5.75 -1.85 -13.67
N VAL A 106 5.56 -2.54 -14.79
CA VAL A 106 4.28 -2.53 -15.51
C VAL A 106 3.20 -3.36 -14.81
N HIS A 107 3.57 -4.24 -13.87
CA HIS A 107 2.66 -5.25 -13.31
C HIS A 107 1.39 -4.67 -12.67
N ILE A 108 1.52 -3.59 -11.88
CA ILE A 108 0.36 -2.90 -11.31
C ILE A 108 -0.60 -2.44 -12.41
N LEU A 109 -0.12 -1.71 -13.41
CA LEU A 109 -0.99 -1.16 -14.47
C LEU A 109 -1.48 -2.22 -15.46
N GLY A 110 -0.68 -3.26 -15.72
CA GLY A 110 -0.94 -4.27 -16.73
C GLY A 110 -1.71 -5.49 -16.23
N SER A 111 -1.75 -5.74 -14.92
CA SER A 111 -2.38 -6.93 -14.33
C SER A 111 -3.21 -6.63 -13.09
N PHE A 112 -2.66 -5.91 -12.11
CA PHE A 112 -3.34 -5.68 -10.83
C PHE A 112 -4.54 -4.71 -10.96
N VAL A 113 -4.34 -3.56 -11.61
CA VAL A 113 -5.38 -2.55 -11.85
C VAL A 113 -6.54 -3.09 -12.69
N PRO A 114 -6.33 -3.82 -13.80
CA PRO A 114 -7.42 -4.51 -14.50
C PRO A 114 -8.31 -5.35 -13.58
N ARG A 115 -7.73 -6.11 -12.65
CA ARG A 115 -8.48 -6.91 -11.68
C ARG A 115 -9.21 -6.06 -10.65
N LEU A 116 -8.61 -4.96 -10.18
CA LEU A 116 -9.28 -4.02 -9.29
C LEU A 116 -10.50 -3.38 -9.96
N ARG A 117 -10.44 -3.07 -11.27
CA ARG A 117 -11.59 -2.51 -12.02
C ARG A 117 -12.80 -3.44 -12.10
N GLU A 118 -12.59 -4.75 -11.96
CA GLU A 118 -13.71 -5.71 -11.88
C GLU A 118 -14.48 -5.60 -10.55
N ARG A 119 -13.91 -4.91 -9.54
CA ARG A 119 -14.43 -4.86 -8.17
C ARG A 119 -14.70 -3.44 -7.67
N LEU A 120 -13.99 -2.45 -8.19
CA LEU A 120 -13.99 -1.07 -7.70
C LEU A 120 -14.30 -0.08 -8.83
N SER A 121 -14.79 1.09 -8.45
CA SER A 121 -15.08 2.18 -9.39
C SER A 121 -13.80 2.80 -9.95
N GLU A 122 -13.86 3.36 -11.17
CA GLU A 122 -12.70 4.07 -11.74
C GLU A 122 -12.25 5.25 -10.86
N GLY A 123 -13.18 5.94 -10.19
CA GLY A 123 -12.85 7.00 -9.25
C GLY A 123 -12.02 6.52 -8.06
N THR A 124 -12.29 5.30 -7.56
CA THR A 124 -11.46 4.66 -6.52
C THR A 124 -10.09 4.29 -7.07
N ILE A 125 -10.00 3.79 -8.31
CA ILE A 125 -8.72 3.50 -8.97
C ILE A 125 -7.88 4.76 -9.15
N GLU A 126 -8.49 5.88 -9.56
CA GLU A 126 -7.82 7.18 -9.69
C GLU A 126 -7.26 7.67 -8.36
N LYS A 127 -7.95 7.39 -7.23
CA LYS A 127 -7.38 7.68 -5.90
C LYS A 127 -6.05 6.96 -5.70
N PHE A 128 -5.98 5.67 -5.99
CA PHE A 128 -4.77 4.88 -5.78
C PHE A 128 -3.61 5.30 -6.68
N LEU A 129 -3.90 5.63 -7.95
CA LEU A 129 -2.86 5.89 -8.96
C LEU A 129 -2.44 7.36 -9.02
N ILE A 130 -3.30 8.29 -8.59
CA ILE A 130 -3.11 9.72 -8.81
C ILE A 130 -3.27 10.50 -7.50
N HIS A 131 -4.44 10.45 -6.87
CA HIS A 131 -4.76 11.41 -5.81
C HIS A 131 -4.05 11.11 -4.48
N ASN A 132 -3.96 9.84 -4.09
CA ASN A 132 -3.29 9.41 -2.86
C ASN A 132 -1.79 9.64 -2.97
N PRO A 133 -1.07 9.19 -4.03
CA PRO A 133 0.35 9.50 -4.18
C PRO A 133 0.63 11.01 -4.24
N ARG A 134 -0.23 11.79 -4.92
CA ARG A 134 -0.11 13.25 -4.96
C ARG A 134 -0.21 13.87 -3.57
N ARG A 135 -1.12 13.40 -2.72
CA ARG A 135 -1.26 13.89 -1.33
C ARG A 135 -0.10 13.41 -0.47
N ALA A 136 0.24 12.12 -0.56
CA ALA A 136 1.24 11.49 0.28
C ALA A 136 2.65 12.08 0.07
N LEU A 137 2.98 12.57 -1.13
CA LEU A 137 4.34 13.01 -1.50
C LEU A 137 4.51 14.54 -1.66
N ALA A 138 3.54 15.36 -1.26
CA ALA A 138 3.55 16.80 -1.52
C ALA A 138 4.05 17.69 -0.35
N PHE A 139 4.66 17.11 0.68
CA PHE A 139 5.04 17.81 1.92
C PHE A 139 6.49 18.28 1.99
#